data_AF-A0A444VVJ2-F1
#
_entry.id   AF-A0A444VVJ2-F1
#
_cell.length_a   1.000
_cell.length_b   1.000
_cell.length_c   1.000
_cell.angle_alpha   90.00
_cell.angle_beta   90.00
_cell.angle_gamma   90.00
#
_symmetry.space_group_name_H-M   'P 1'
#
loop_
_entity.id
_entity.type
_entity.pdbx_description
1 polymer ?
#
loop_
_entity_poly.entity_id
_entity_poly.type
_entity_poly.pdbx_seq_one_letter_code
_entity_poly.pdbx_strand_id
1 'polypeptide(L)'
;MSRSDKFEDQYEGTFSEPTYEEIKKLAADNSEFLSYYKTHREKVAISSWHINEYESFAMWQIFTKNNEGLAIQSTIRRLQKAVKPENNYDQFIGEVNYIDYKKEYIPFDDLFFPFLFKRKSFQYEREVRILSDTSKSDIKLNDGLKINVDINQLIEKIYIHPKSENWYKKLVIELVERLGFGFEIEKSDLESDILI
;
A
#
# COMPACT_ATOMS: atom_id res chain seq x y z
N MET A 1 2.68 -2.16 8.19
CA MET A 1 1.39 -2.11 7.47
C MET A 1 0.38 -1.40 8.34
N SER A 2 -0.54 -0.64 7.77
CA SER A 2 -1.58 0.10 8.51
C SER A 2 -2.90 -0.66 8.49
N ARG A 3 -3.70 -0.55 9.56
CA ARG A 3 -5.03 -1.18 9.62
C ARG A 3 -5.98 -0.51 8.62
N SER A 4 -6.75 -1.31 7.87
CA SER A 4 -7.49 -0.81 6.69
C SER A 4 -8.56 0.24 7.00
N ASP A 5 -9.22 0.15 8.16
CA ASP A 5 -10.24 1.12 8.61
C ASP A 5 -9.66 2.46 9.08
N LYS A 6 -8.33 2.59 9.16
CA LYS A 6 -7.62 3.82 9.56
C LYS A 6 -7.07 4.63 8.39
N PHE A 7 -7.41 4.24 7.16
CA PHE A 7 -6.99 4.96 5.96
C PHE A 7 -7.70 6.30 5.85
N GLU A 8 -7.10 7.24 5.12
CA GLU A 8 -7.69 8.56 4.86
C GLU A 8 -9.01 8.43 4.09
N ASP A 9 -9.03 7.54 3.08
CA ASP A 9 -10.26 7.20 2.38
C ASP A 9 -11.08 6.18 3.18
N GLN A 10 -12.09 6.69 3.90
CA GLN A 10 -12.99 5.88 4.73
C GLN A 10 -13.80 4.84 3.94
N TYR A 11 -13.86 4.94 2.61
CA TYR A 11 -14.54 3.99 1.71
C TYR A 11 -13.67 2.80 1.33
N GLU A 12 -12.40 2.77 1.73
CA GLU A 12 -11.52 1.64 1.45
C GLU A 12 -11.89 0.40 2.30
N GLY A 13 -12.02 -0.74 1.64
CA GLY A 13 -12.55 -1.96 2.27
C GLY A 13 -14.07 -1.94 2.47
N THR A 14 -14.80 -1.04 1.80
CA THR A 14 -16.28 -1.01 1.77
C THR A 14 -16.83 -1.36 0.40
N PHE A 15 -18.14 -1.55 0.32
CA PHE A 15 -18.85 -1.78 -0.94
C PHE A 15 -19.16 -0.46 -1.66
N SER A 16 -19.34 -0.54 -2.99
CA SER A 16 -19.94 0.53 -3.77
C SER A 16 -21.44 0.61 -3.50
N GLU A 17 -22.09 1.74 -3.83
CA GLU A 17 -23.53 1.94 -3.68
C GLU A 17 -24.36 0.82 -4.34
N PRO A 18 -24.14 0.44 -5.61
CA PRO A 18 -24.92 -0.63 -6.22
C PRO A 18 -24.66 -2.00 -5.59
N THR A 19 -23.41 -2.33 -5.22
CA THR A 19 -23.09 -3.57 -4.51
C THR A 19 -23.74 -3.63 -3.13
N TYR A 20 -23.74 -2.52 -2.38
CA TYR A 20 -24.37 -2.44 -1.07
C TYR A 20 -25.89 -2.68 -1.16
N GLU A 21 -26.56 -2.07 -2.14
CA GLU A 21 -28.00 -2.28 -2.36
C GLU A 21 -28.31 -3.72 -2.78
N GLU A 22 -27.45 -4.37 -3.55
CA GLU A 22 -27.57 -5.79 -3.88
C GLU A 22 -27.41 -6.68 -2.64
N ILE A 23 -26.35 -6.48 -1.86
CA ILE A 23 -26.12 -7.20 -0.60
C ILE A 23 -27.30 -7.00 0.35
N LYS A 24 -27.83 -5.79 0.47
CA LYS A 24 -28.97 -5.49 1.35
C LYS A 24 -30.23 -6.26 0.93
N LYS A 25 -30.46 -6.45 -0.36
CA LYS A 25 -31.57 -7.28 -0.87
C LYS A 25 -31.36 -8.76 -0.57
N LEU A 26 -30.13 -9.26 -0.75
CA LEU A 26 -29.76 -10.65 -0.47
C LEU A 26 -29.76 -10.96 1.04
N ALA A 27 -29.36 -10.00 1.86
CA ALA A 27 -29.20 -10.11 3.30
C ALA A 27 -30.41 -9.59 4.09
N ALA A 28 -31.58 -9.44 3.45
CA ALA A 28 -32.82 -9.01 4.11
C ALA A 28 -33.17 -9.84 5.36
N ASP A 29 -32.67 -11.10 5.42
CA ASP A 29 -32.83 -12.01 6.55
C ASP A 29 -31.52 -12.29 7.34
N ASN A 30 -30.39 -11.66 7.00
CA ASN A 30 -29.08 -11.92 7.62
C ASN A 30 -28.29 -10.64 7.93
N SER A 31 -28.66 -9.99 9.04
CA SER A 31 -27.97 -8.81 9.57
C SER A 31 -26.52 -9.08 10.00
N GLU A 32 -26.14 -10.35 10.24
CA GLU A 32 -24.78 -10.72 10.63
C GLU A 32 -23.78 -10.51 9.49
N PHE A 33 -24.19 -10.68 8.23
CA PHE A 33 -23.32 -10.55 7.07
C PHE A 33 -22.70 -9.15 6.94
N LEU A 34 -23.51 -8.08 7.04
CA LEU A 34 -23.01 -6.70 7.00
C LEU A 34 -22.13 -6.37 8.21
N SER A 35 -22.47 -6.91 9.39
CA SER A 35 -21.68 -6.74 10.60
C SER A 35 -20.30 -7.42 10.50
N TYR A 36 -20.25 -8.57 9.82
CA TYR A 36 -19.02 -9.30 9.57
C TYR A 36 -18.04 -8.47 8.72
N TYR A 37 -18.47 -7.92 7.58
CA TYR A 37 -17.59 -7.07 6.76
C TYR A 37 -17.11 -5.83 7.49
N LYS A 38 -17.98 -5.20 8.29
CA LYS A 38 -17.60 -4.03 9.10
C LYS A 38 -16.47 -4.38 10.07
N THR A 39 -16.56 -5.51 10.77
CA THR A 39 -15.54 -5.96 11.72
C THR A 39 -14.32 -6.58 11.04
N HIS A 40 -14.46 -7.11 9.82
CA HIS A 40 -13.35 -7.68 9.05
C HIS A 40 -12.30 -6.62 8.65
N ARG A 41 -12.72 -5.38 8.38
CA ARG A 41 -11.80 -4.24 8.11
C ARG A 41 -10.81 -4.01 9.28
N GLU A 42 -11.22 -4.30 10.51
CA GLU A 42 -10.36 -4.19 11.69
C GLU A 42 -9.31 -5.31 11.78
N LYS A 43 -9.42 -6.35 10.94
CA LYS A 43 -8.53 -7.52 10.89
C LYS A 43 -7.62 -7.55 9.66
N VAL A 44 -7.77 -6.59 8.75
CA VAL A 44 -6.96 -6.46 7.55
C VAL A 44 -5.96 -5.32 7.70
N ALA A 45 -4.68 -5.63 7.51
CA ALA A 45 -3.61 -4.66 7.40
C ALA A 45 -3.13 -4.54 5.95
N ILE A 46 -2.78 -3.33 5.53
CA ILE A 46 -2.43 -3.00 4.15
C ILE A 46 -1.09 -2.27 4.08
N SER A 47 -0.29 -2.61 3.08
CA SER A 47 0.89 -1.84 2.64
C SER A 47 0.70 -1.46 1.18
N SER A 48 0.52 -0.18 0.91
CA SER A 48 0.39 0.35 -0.45
C SER A 48 1.73 0.76 -1.04
N TRP A 49 1.94 0.45 -2.31
CA TRP A 49 3.09 0.81 -3.11
C TRP A 49 2.63 1.46 -4.41
N HIS A 50 3.30 2.53 -4.84
CA HIS A 50 3.03 3.16 -6.15
C HIS A 50 3.69 2.34 -7.26
N ILE A 51 2.94 1.93 -8.28
CA ILE A 51 3.48 1.27 -9.46
C ILE A 51 3.55 2.22 -10.65
N ASN A 52 4.75 2.42 -11.16
CA ASN A 52 5.00 3.18 -12.38
C ASN A 52 6.36 2.80 -12.98
N GLU A 53 6.53 3.07 -14.28
CA GLU A 53 7.82 2.88 -14.98
C GLU A 53 8.82 4.00 -14.68
N TYR A 54 8.32 5.17 -14.29
CA TYR A 54 9.12 6.36 -13.99
C TYR A 54 8.73 6.95 -12.63
N GLU A 55 9.65 7.67 -12.00
CA GLU A 55 9.35 8.40 -10.77
C GLU A 55 8.23 9.42 -10.99
N SER A 56 7.34 9.56 -10.01
CA SER A 56 6.24 10.52 -10.08
C SER A 56 6.58 11.77 -9.25
N PHE A 57 6.73 12.90 -9.93
CA PHE A 57 6.95 14.18 -9.25
C PHE A 57 5.83 14.51 -8.25
N ALA A 58 4.58 14.20 -8.60
CA ALA A 58 3.44 14.39 -7.70
C ALA A 58 3.57 13.56 -6.42
N MET A 59 4.03 12.30 -6.53
CA MET A 59 4.21 11.43 -5.37
C MET A 59 5.31 11.95 -4.44
N TRP A 60 6.41 12.49 -4.99
CA TRP A 60 7.42 13.18 -4.19
C TRP A 60 6.81 14.35 -3.40
N GLN A 61 5.99 15.19 -4.04
CA GLN A 61 5.35 16.32 -3.37
C GLN A 61 4.33 15.91 -2.30
N ILE A 62 3.60 14.81 -2.50
CA ILE A 62 2.56 14.36 -1.57
C ILE A 62 3.16 13.66 -0.35
N PHE A 63 4.15 12.78 -0.57
CA PHE A 63 4.64 11.86 0.48
C PHE A 63 5.93 12.32 1.17
N THR A 64 6.56 13.40 0.72
CA THR A 64 7.77 13.92 1.36
C THR A 64 7.57 15.35 1.85
N LYS A 65 8.26 15.69 2.93
CA LYS A 65 8.25 17.04 3.51
C LYS A 65 9.65 17.62 3.44
N ASN A 66 9.73 18.93 3.25
CA ASN A 66 10.98 19.71 3.35
C ASN A 66 12.13 19.21 2.46
N ASN A 67 11.86 18.58 1.31
CA ASN A 67 12.87 17.99 0.42
C ASN A 67 13.74 16.89 1.07
N GLU A 68 13.31 16.36 2.21
CA GLU A 68 13.96 15.28 2.96
C GLU A 68 13.07 14.03 2.86
N GLY A 69 13.34 13.20 1.85
CA GLY A 69 12.56 12.01 1.61
C GLY A 69 13.33 10.97 0.84
N LEU A 70 12.86 9.73 0.97
CA LEU A 70 13.41 8.57 0.31
C LEU A 70 12.27 7.82 -0.37
N ALA A 71 12.53 7.32 -1.57
CA ALA A 71 11.68 6.36 -2.23
C ALA A 71 12.41 5.02 -2.31
N ILE A 72 11.69 3.95 -1.99
CA ILE A 72 12.20 2.58 -2.10
C ILE A 72 11.69 2.03 -3.43
N GLN A 73 12.61 1.65 -4.30
CA GLN A 73 12.27 0.93 -5.52
C GLN A 73 12.22 -0.58 -5.24
N SER A 74 11.19 -1.22 -5.79
CA SER A 74 11.03 -2.67 -5.82
C SER A 74 10.31 -3.08 -7.10
N THR A 75 10.16 -4.37 -7.30
CA THR A 75 9.31 -4.95 -8.35
C THR A 75 8.32 -5.91 -7.73
N ILE A 76 7.23 -6.22 -8.43
CA ILE A 76 6.22 -7.19 -7.95
C ILE A 76 6.87 -8.53 -7.55
N ARG A 77 7.82 -9.01 -8.36
CA ARG A 77 8.55 -10.25 -8.08
C ARG A 77 9.40 -10.16 -6.82
N ARG A 78 10.00 -9.00 -6.56
CA ARG A 78 10.80 -8.73 -5.34
C ARG A 78 9.91 -8.67 -4.11
N LEU A 79 8.79 -7.93 -4.17
CA LEU A 79 7.78 -7.89 -3.10
C LEU A 79 7.29 -9.31 -2.74
N GLN A 80 6.88 -10.10 -3.74
CA GLN A 80 6.42 -11.48 -3.55
C GLN A 80 7.46 -12.38 -2.88
N LYS A 81 8.75 -12.22 -3.21
CA LYS A 81 9.82 -12.99 -2.56
C LYS A 81 10.08 -12.51 -1.13
N ALA A 82 10.05 -11.19 -0.93
CA ALA A 82 10.36 -10.56 0.34
C ALA A 82 9.37 -10.93 1.45
N VAL A 83 8.09 -11.12 1.12
CA VAL A 83 7.03 -11.40 2.11
C VAL A 83 6.91 -12.87 2.53
N LYS A 84 7.59 -13.80 1.83
CA LYS A 84 7.57 -15.25 2.14
C LYS A 84 7.95 -15.66 3.58
N PRO A 85 8.79 -14.92 4.34
CA PRO A 85 9.09 -15.28 5.72
C PRO A 85 7.89 -15.25 6.67
N GLU A 86 6.79 -14.58 6.28
CA GLU A 86 5.57 -14.54 7.08
C GLU A 86 4.74 -15.82 6.92
N ASN A 87 4.35 -16.42 8.05
CA ASN A 87 3.63 -17.70 8.07
C ASN A 87 2.45 -17.71 9.08
N ASN A 88 2.20 -16.60 9.79
CA ASN A 88 1.17 -16.56 10.84
C ASN A 88 -0.23 -16.19 10.32
N TYR A 89 -0.32 -15.61 9.12
CA TYR A 89 -1.57 -15.13 8.53
C TYR A 89 -1.45 -15.11 7.00
N ASP A 90 -2.61 -15.05 6.34
CA ASP A 90 -2.67 -15.04 4.88
C ASP A 90 -2.23 -13.68 4.34
N GLN A 91 -1.44 -13.71 3.27
CA GLN A 91 -0.96 -12.51 2.58
C GLN A 91 -1.24 -12.58 1.08
N PHE A 92 -1.69 -11.45 0.54
CA PHE A 92 -2.03 -11.31 -0.88
C PHE A 92 -1.38 -10.07 -1.45
N ILE A 93 -1.02 -10.12 -2.73
CA ILE A 93 -0.53 -8.96 -3.47
C ILE A 93 -1.49 -8.71 -4.63
N GLY A 94 -2.03 -7.51 -4.73
CA GLY A 94 -3.01 -7.14 -5.75
C GLY A 94 -2.90 -5.69 -6.18
N GLU A 95 -3.19 -5.44 -7.44
CA GLU A 95 -3.35 -4.09 -7.99
C GLU A 95 -4.71 -3.51 -7.59
N VAL A 96 -4.75 -2.21 -7.33
CA VAL A 96 -5.98 -1.50 -6.98
C VAL A 96 -6.73 -1.08 -8.25
N ASN A 97 -8.01 -1.42 -8.28
CA ASN A 97 -8.96 -1.01 -9.31
C ASN A 97 -9.66 0.28 -8.88
N TYR A 98 -9.57 1.31 -9.72
CA TYR A 98 -10.17 2.62 -9.43
C TYR A 98 -11.50 2.77 -10.15
N ILE A 99 -12.60 2.82 -9.38
CA ILE A 99 -13.97 2.78 -9.92
C ILE A 99 -14.85 3.95 -9.44
N ASP A 100 -15.95 4.21 -10.15
CA ASP A 100 -17.02 5.09 -9.70
C ASP A 100 -17.95 4.32 -8.73
N TYR A 101 -17.79 4.56 -7.43
CA TYR A 101 -18.55 3.87 -6.37
C TYR A 101 -20.07 4.10 -6.45
N LYS A 102 -20.54 5.05 -7.27
CA LYS A 102 -21.98 5.29 -7.48
C LYS A 102 -22.58 4.48 -8.61
N LYS A 103 -21.75 3.94 -9.50
CA LYS A 103 -22.21 3.35 -10.77
C LYS A 103 -21.68 1.94 -11.01
N GLU A 104 -20.51 1.63 -10.47
CA GLU A 104 -19.79 0.39 -10.73
C GLU A 104 -19.89 -0.56 -9.53
N TYR A 105 -19.88 -1.86 -9.84
CA TYR A 105 -20.01 -2.93 -8.84
C TYR A 105 -18.63 -3.35 -8.34
N ILE A 106 -18.52 -3.58 -7.05
CA ILE A 106 -17.41 -4.31 -6.42
C ILE A 106 -17.85 -5.78 -6.29
N PRO A 107 -17.12 -6.74 -6.87
CA PRO A 107 -17.32 -8.15 -6.58
C PRO A 107 -17.15 -8.42 -5.08
N PHE A 108 -18.08 -9.18 -4.50
CA PHE A 108 -18.12 -9.49 -3.06
C PHE A 108 -18.08 -11.00 -2.79
N ASP A 109 -17.74 -11.79 -3.79
CA ASP A 109 -17.47 -13.22 -3.73
C ASP A 109 -16.15 -13.56 -3.03
N ASP A 110 -15.20 -12.62 -3.01
CA ASP A 110 -13.95 -12.70 -2.25
C ASP A 110 -13.88 -11.58 -1.18
N LEU A 111 -13.46 -11.94 0.03
CA LEU A 111 -13.28 -11.03 1.16
C LEU A 111 -12.16 -10.00 0.92
N PHE A 112 -11.22 -10.28 0.02
CA PHE A 112 -10.10 -9.39 -0.30
C PHE A 112 -10.46 -8.31 -1.31
N PHE A 113 -11.43 -8.56 -2.20
CA PHE A 113 -11.75 -7.65 -3.28
C PHE A 113 -12.06 -6.23 -2.80
N PRO A 114 -12.87 -5.99 -1.75
CA PRO A 114 -13.16 -4.64 -1.27
C PRO A 114 -11.91 -3.80 -0.91
N PHE A 115 -10.78 -4.43 -0.58
CA PHE A 115 -9.52 -3.75 -0.26
C PHE A 115 -8.64 -3.46 -1.49
N LEU A 116 -9.02 -3.98 -2.65
CA LEU A 116 -8.42 -3.73 -3.96
C LEU A 116 -9.29 -2.82 -4.84
N PHE A 117 -10.33 -2.20 -4.29
CA PHE A 117 -11.09 -1.14 -4.98
C PHE A 117 -10.92 0.18 -4.23
N LYS A 118 -10.81 1.26 -5.00
CA LYS A 118 -10.70 2.63 -4.49
C LYS A 118 -11.43 3.60 -5.42
N ARG A 119 -11.82 4.76 -4.89
CA ARG A 119 -12.56 5.75 -5.67
C ARG A 119 -11.69 6.33 -6.79
N LYS A 120 -12.27 6.57 -7.97
CA LYS A 120 -11.58 7.19 -9.13
C LYS A 120 -10.81 8.47 -8.82
N SER A 121 -11.22 9.25 -7.83
CA SER A 121 -10.50 10.46 -7.39
C SER A 121 -9.07 10.21 -6.93
N PHE A 122 -8.73 8.96 -6.54
CA PHE A 122 -7.40 8.57 -6.10
C PHE A 122 -6.60 7.79 -7.16
N GLN A 123 -7.07 7.71 -8.40
CA GLN A 123 -6.42 6.93 -9.46
C GLN A 123 -4.97 7.32 -9.75
N TYR A 124 -4.56 8.54 -9.38
CA TYR A 124 -3.19 9.01 -9.51
C TYR A 124 -2.21 8.23 -8.61
N GLU A 125 -2.69 7.59 -7.54
CA GLU A 125 -1.87 6.82 -6.62
C GLU A 125 -1.35 5.51 -7.22
N ARG A 126 -2.04 4.94 -8.24
CA ARG A 126 -1.65 3.71 -8.96
C ARG A 126 -1.08 2.64 -8.02
N GLU A 127 -1.91 2.13 -7.13
CA GLU A 127 -1.43 1.30 -6.04
C GLU A 127 -1.35 -0.18 -6.41
N VAL A 128 -0.28 -0.82 -5.95
CA VAL A 128 -0.24 -2.25 -5.67
C VAL A 128 -0.12 -2.44 -4.16
N ARG A 129 -0.92 -3.35 -3.62
CA ARG A 129 -1.05 -3.57 -2.18
C ARG A 129 -0.55 -4.93 -1.79
N ILE A 130 0.15 -4.97 -0.66
CA ILE A 130 0.27 -6.18 0.16
C ILE A 130 -0.89 -6.12 1.16
N LEU A 131 -1.73 -7.14 1.18
CA LEU A 131 -2.82 -7.32 2.14
C LEU A 131 -2.42 -8.42 3.12
N SER A 132 -2.75 -8.24 4.39
CA SER A 132 -2.54 -9.25 5.44
C SER A 132 -3.80 -9.38 6.26
N ASP A 133 -4.40 -10.57 6.28
CA ASP A 133 -5.64 -10.85 7.00
C ASP A 133 -5.36 -11.72 8.22
N THR A 134 -5.53 -11.11 9.40
CA THR A 134 -5.30 -11.79 10.68
C THR A 134 -6.53 -12.53 11.19
N SER A 135 -7.61 -12.64 10.41
CA SER A 135 -8.88 -13.26 10.83
C SER A 135 -8.77 -14.71 11.30
N LYS A 136 -7.75 -15.45 10.83
CA LYS A 136 -7.45 -16.83 11.22
C LYS A 136 -6.41 -16.95 12.33
N SER A 137 -5.96 -15.84 12.91
CA SER A 137 -4.93 -15.78 13.93
C SER A 137 -5.44 -15.06 15.19
N ASP A 138 -4.74 -15.24 16.31
CA ASP A 138 -5.04 -14.51 17.56
C ASP A 138 -4.47 -13.07 17.57
N ILE A 139 -3.91 -12.61 16.45
CA ILE A 139 -3.29 -11.29 16.33
C ILE A 139 -4.37 -10.21 16.24
N LYS A 140 -4.37 -9.32 17.24
CA LYS A 140 -5.21 -8.12 17.24
C LYS A 140 -4.47 -6.94 16.61
N LEU A 141 -5.09 -6.32 15.61
CA LEU A 141 -4.56 -5.12 14.96
C LEU A 141 -5.01 -3.86 15.72
N ASN A 142 -4.07 -3.17 16.35
CA ASN A 142 -4.31 -1.86 16.94
C ASN A 142 -4.25 -0.78 15.85
N ASP A 143 -3.04 -0.32 15.50
CA ASP A 143 -2.82 0.67 14.43
C ASP A 143 -2.34 0.02 13.13
N GLY A 144 -1.78 -1.18 13.21
CA GLY A 144 -1.17 -1.84 12.08
C GLY A 144 -0.55 -3.18 12.43
N LEU A 145 0.15 -3.75 11.45
CA LEU A 145 0.82 -5.03 11.54
C LEU A 145 2.29 -4.89 11.14
N LYS A 146 3.19 -5.41 11.98
CA LYS A 146 4.58 -5.62 11.62
C LYS A 146 4.67 -7.00 10.98
N ILE A 147 5.20 -7.04 9.76
CA ILE A 147 5.35 -8.28 9.00
C ILE A 147 6.82 -8.63 8.89
N ASN A 148 7.13 -9.93 8.83
CA ASN A 148 8.48 -10.37 8.52
C ASN A 148 8.75 -10.23 7.02
N VAL A 149 9.80 -9.48 6.67
CA VAL A 149 10.22 -9.28 5.29
C VAL A 149 11.72 -9.48 5.15
N ASP A 150 12.14 -10.08 4.05
CA ASP A 150 13.54 -10.08 3.63
C ASP A 150 13.84 -8.74 2.93
N ILE A 151 14.54 -7.84 3.64
CA ILE A 151 14.88 -6.51 3.15
C ILE A 151 15.79 -6.58 1.91
N ASN A 152 16.68 -7.57 1.81
CA ASN A 152 17.57 -7.74 0.65
C ASN A 152 16.80 -8.19 -0.60
N GLN A 153 15.66 -8.87 -0.43
CA GLN A 153 14.75 -9.17 -1.53
C GLN A 153 13.79 -8.00 -1.81
N LEU A 154 13.41 -7.24 -0.78
CA LEU A 154 12.43 -6.16 -0.90
C LEU A 154 13.02 -4.99 -1.69
N ILE A 155 14.16 -4.46 -1.26
CA ILE A 155 14.71 -3.18 -1.75
C ILE A 155 15.66 -3.45 -2.90
N GLU A 156 15.35 -2.93 -4.08
CA GLU A 156 16.27 -2.96 -5.23
C GLU A 156 17.23 -1.78 -5.17
N LYS A 157 16.66 -0.58 -5.05
CA LYS A 157 17.35 0.70 -5.06
C LYS A 157 16.63 1.68 -4.14
N ILE A 158 17.38 2.63 -3.59
CA ILE A 158 16.84 3.75 -2.82
C ILE A 158 17.08 5.03 -3.61
N TYR A 159 16.02 5.78 -3.86
CA TYR A 159 16.09 7.14 -4.40
C TYR A 159 16.00 8.15 -3.26
N ILE A 160 16.83 9.17 -3.35
CA ILE A 160 16.81 10.34 -2.47
C ILE A 160 16.10 11.48 -3.22
N HIS A 161 15.29 12.24 -2.49
CA HIS A 161 14.54 13.38 -3.01
C HIS A 161 15.39 14.31 -3.93
N PRO A 162 14.87 14.75 -5.09
CA PRO A 162 15.64 15.51 -6.09
C PRO A 162 16.16 16.87 -5.59
N LYS A 163 15.47 17.49 -4.63
CA LYS A 163 15.91 18.74 -3.97
C LYS A 163 16.72 18.54 -2.68
N SER A 164 17.03 17.30 -2.30
CA SER A 164 17.73 17.07 -1.04
C SER A 164 19.13 17.70 -1.06
N GLU A 165 19.55 18.25 0.08
CA GLU A 165 20.93 18.70 0.26
C GLU A 165 21.92 17.53 0.32
N ASN A 166 23.19 17.80 0.01
CA ASN A 166 24.23 16.76 -0.04
C ASN A 166 24.49 16.08 1.31
N TRP A 167 24.26 16.77 2.43
CA TRP A 167 24.41 16.16 3.76
C TRP A 167 23.37 15.08 4.00
N TYR A 168 22.14 15.25 3.49
CA TYR A 168 21.07 14.26 3.63
C TYR A 168 21.44 12.97 2.89
N LYS A 169 21.99 13.10 1.67
CA LYS A 169 22.54 11.95 0.93
C LYS A 169 23.61 11.20 1.73
N LYS A 170 24.56 11.91 2.34
CA LYS A 170 25.61 11.29 3.17
C LYS A 170 25.02 10.55 4.37
N LEU A 171 24.07 11.17 5.07
CA LEU A 171 23.37 10.56 6.20
C LEU A 171 22.68 9.24 5.83
N VAL A 172 22.00 9.22 4.67
CA VAL A 172 21.31 8.02 4.18
C VAL A 172 22.30 6.91 3.87
N ILE A 173 23.40 7.23 3.18
CA ILE A 173 24.48 6.27 2.86
C ILE A 173 25.06 5.68 4.15
N GLU A 174 25.48 6.53 5.09
CA GLU A 174 26.05 6.11 6.39
C GLU A 174 25.07 5.24 7.18
N LEU A 175 23.77 5.55 7.15
CA LEU A 175 22.74 4.76 7.82
C LEU A 175 22.60 3.37 7.19
N VAL A 176 22.51 3.28 5.86
CA VAL A 176 22.35 2.01 5.14
C VAL A 176 23.58 1.11 5.35
N GLU A 177 24.78 1.68 5.28
CA GLU A 177 26.04 0.96 5.55
C GLU A 177 26.10 0.45 7.00
N ARG A 178 25.75 1.30 7.98
CA ARG A 178 25.72 0.91 9.40
C ARG A 178 24.72 -0.20 9.69
N LEU A 179 23.62 -0.24 8.94
CA LEU A 179 22.64 -1.32 9.02
C LEU A 179 23.10 -2.61 8.30
N GLY A 180 24.26 -2.59 7.64
CA GLY A 180 24.86 -3.76 6.99
C GLY A 180 24.29 -4.07 5.61
N PHE A 181 23.71 -3.06 4.94
CA PHE A 181 23.14 -3.23 3.61
C PHE A 181 23.98 -2.54 2.53
N GLY A 182 23.99 -3.12 1.33
CA GLY A 182 24.70 -2.60 0.15
C GLY A 182 23.76 -2.25 -0.99
N PHE A 183 22.67 -1.53 -0.70
CA PHE A 183 21.73 -1.10 -1.73
C PHE A 183 22.34 -0.04 -2.63
N GLU A 184 21.90 0.00 -3.89
CA GLU A 184 22.18 1.14 -4.74
C GLU A 184 21.40 2.35 -4.22
N ILE A 185 22.08 3.49 -4.05
CA ILE A 185 21.49 4.74 -3.54
C ILE A 185 21.80 5.87 -4.50
N GLU A 186 20.75 6.45 -5.07
CA GLU A 186 20.86 7.53 -6.04
C GLU A 186 20.02 8.72 -5.62
N LYS A 187 20.38 9.91 -6.10
CA LYS A 187 19.53 11.08 -5.99
C LYS A 187 18.65 11.12 -7.25
N SER A 188 17.35 11.29 -7.07
CA SER A 188 16.40 11.40 -8.19
C SER A 188 16.82 12.51 -9.16
N ASP A 189 16.69 12.24 -10.45
CA ASP A 189 17.08 13.13 -11.55
C ASP A 189 15.92 13.99 -12.07
N LEU A 190 14.73 13.91 -11.47
CA LEU A 190 13.52 14.64 -11.87
C LEU A 190 13.68 16.17 -11.98
N GLU A 191 14.72 16.73 -11.36
CA GLU A 191 15.06 18.15 -11.42
C GLU A 191 16.54 18.38 -11.75
N SER A 192 17.08 17.61 -12.69
CA SER A 192 18.42 17.86 -13.24
C SER A 192 18.52 19.24 -13.90
N ASP A 193 19.75 19.77 -13.99
CA ASP A 193 20.03 21.06 -14.63
C ASP A 193 19.41 21.14 -16.04
N ILE A 194 18.79 22.29 -16.35
CA ILE A 194 18.20 22.53 -17.65
C ILE A 194 19.33 22.83 -18.65
N LEU A 195 19.46 21.98 -19.67
CA LEU A 195 20.48 22.10 -20.72
C LEU A 195 20.05 23.06 -21.86
N ILE A 196 19.61 24.28 -21.53
CA ILE A 196 19.22 25.31 -22.52
C ILE A 196 19.89 26.66 -22.28
#